data_AF-A0A822XKJ2-F1
#
_entry.id   AF-A0A822XKJ2-F1
#
_cell.length_a   1.000
_cell.length_b   1.000
_cell.length_c   1.000
_cell.angle_alpha   90.00
_cell.angle_beta   90.00
_cell.angle_gamma   90.00
#
_symmetry.space_group_name_H-M   'P 1'
#
loop_
_entity.id
_entity.type
_entity.pdbx_description
1 polymer ?
#
loop_
_entity_poly.entity_id
_entity_poly.type
_entity_poly.pdbx_seq_one_letter_code
_entity_poly.pdbx_strand_id
1 'polypeptide(L)'
;MMLETVAAVPGMVAGMLLHCKSLRRFEHSGGWIKALLEEAENERMHLMTFMEVSQPKWYERALVFTVQGIFFNAYFLAYLISPKLAHRAVGYLEEEAIHSYTEFLKELDKGNIENVPAPAIAIDYWHLPPDSTLRDVVLAVRADEAHHRDVNHFASVIISSSFFTVSWFFSFWGYQLPLWDIHFQGQELREIPAPLGFH
;
A
#
# COMPACT_ATOMS: atom_id res chain seq x y z
N MET A 1 -3.96 -3.11 -13.94
CA MET A 1 -5.03 -4.12 -13.71
C MET A 1 -4.52 -5.37 -12.98
N MET A 2 -3.67 -6.24 -13.57
CA MET A 2 -3.19 -7.41 -12.79
C MET A 2 -2.29 -7.01 -11.62
N LEU A 3 -1.52 -5.93 -11.74
CA LEU A 3 -0.67 -5.42 -10.66
C LEU A 3 -1.50 -4.89 -9.47
N GLU A 4 -2.63 -4.21 -9.71
CA GLU A 4 -3.53 -3.71 -8.63
C GLU A 4 -4.00 -4.84 -7.69
N THR A 5 -4.19 -6.06 -8.22
CA THR A 5 -4.63 -7.22 -7.42
C THR A 5 -3.58 -7.64 -6.38
N VAL A 6 -2.32 -7.26 -6.61
CA VAL A 6 -1.17 -7.52 -5.73
C VAL A 6 -0.87 -6.28 -4.89
N ALA A 7 -0.99 -5.07 -5.46
CA ALA A 7 -0.77 -3.79 -4.78
C ALA A 7 -1.73 -3.55 -3.59
N ALA A 8 -2.95 -4.08 -3.63
CA ALA A 8 -3.87 -3.98 -2.48
C ALA A 8 -3.50 -4.87 -1.27
N VAL A 9 -2.56 -5.82 -1.42
CA VAL A 9 -2.22 -6.80 -0.38
C VAL A 9 -1.35 -6.23 0.75
N PRO A 10 -0.26 -5.48 0.47
CA PRO A 10 0.64 -4.93 1.49
C PRO A 10 -0.05 -4.11 2.57
N GLY A 11 -0.83 -3.09 2.19
CA GLY A 11 -1.55 -2.23 3.14
C GLY A 11 -2.49 -3.04 4.04
N MET A 12 -3.21 -4.02 3.47
CA MET A 12 -4.11 -4.90 4.22
C MET A 12 -3.36 -5.74 5.25
N VAL A 13 -2.26 -6.39 4.84
CA VAL A 13 -1.44 -7.23 5.72
C VAL A 13 -0.79 -6.41 6.84
N ALA A 14 -0.19 -5.27 6.49
CA ALA A 14 0.47 -4.37 7.43
C ALA A 14 -0.53 -3.78 8.43
N GLY A 15 -1.67 -3.28 7.94
CA GLY A 15 -2.76 -2.74 8.76
C GLY A 15 -3.34 -3.80 9.71
N MET A 16 -3.60 -5.02 9.23
CA MET A 16 -4.06 -6.14 10.07
C MET A 16 -3.05 -6.49 11.16
N LEU A 17 -1.76 -6.58 10.84
CA LEU A 17 -0.71 -6.93 11.80
C LEU A 17 -0.54 -5.84 12.86
N LEU A 18 -0.54 -4.56 12.47
CA LEU A 18 -0.50 -3.42 13.39
C LEU A 18 -1.75 -3.35 14.26
N HIS A 19 -2.94 -3.59 13.70
CA HIS A 19 -4.19 -3.64 14.43
C HIS A 19 -4.15 -4.69 15.54
N CYS A 20 -3.79 -5.92 15.17
CA CYS A 20 -3.66 -7.00 16.15
C CYS A 20 -2.57 -6.71 17.20
N LYS A 21 -1.45 -6.07 16.82
CA LYS A 21 -0.38 -5.66 17.76
C LYS A 21 -0.89 -4.61 18.76
N SER A 22 -1.60 -3.59 18.27
CA SER A 22 -2.20 -2.52 19.08
C SER A 22 -3.17 -3.10 20.12
N LEU A 23 -4.07 -4.01 19.71
CA LEU A 23 -5.00 -4.67 20.62
C LEU A 23 -4.30 -5.50 21.70
N ARG A 24 -3.29 -6.29 21.32
CA ARG A 24 -2.57 -7.18 22.25
C ARG A 24 -1.67 -6.44 23.23
N ARG A 25 -1.22 -5.22 22.88
CA ARG A 25 -0.36 -4.38 23.73
C ARG A 25 -1.09 -3.23 24.41
N PHE A 26 -2.37 -3.01 24.08
CA PHE A 26 -3.15 -1.84 24.52
C PHE A 26 -2.46 -0.51 24.20
N GLU A 27 -1.87 -0.40 23.02
CA GLU A 27 -1.09 0.76 22.56
C GLU A 27 -1.78 1.46 21.37
N HIS A 28 -1.68 2.78 21.29
CA HIS A 28 -2.12 3.55 20.12
C HIS A 28 -1.21 3.29 18.90
N SER A 29 -1.76 3.44 17.69
CA SER A 29 -1.03 3.19 16.44
C SER A 29 -0.73 4.45 15.63
N GLY A 30 -0.89 5.66 16.21
CA GLY A 30 -0.63 6.91 15.49
C GLY A 30 -1.42 7.10 14.18
N GLY A 31 -2.57 6.45 14.00
CA GLY A 31 -3.33 6.50 12.74
C GLY A 31 -2.83 5.57 11.61
N TRP A 32 -1.71 4.88 11.78
CA TRP A 32 -1.13 3.99 10.76
C TRP A 32 -2.02 2.85 10.30
N ILE A 33 -2.83 2.28 11.21
CA ILE A 33 -3.80 1.24 10.83
C ILE A 33 -4.78 1.78 9.79
N LYS A 34 -5.30 3.00 10.02
CA LYS A 34 -6.26 3.61 9.10
C LYS A 34 -5.60 3.91 7.75
N ALA A 35 -4.43 4.56 7.76
CA ALA A 35 -3.70 4.89 6.53
C ALA A 35 -3.40 3.66 5.65
N LEU A 36 -2.94 2.56 6.24
CA LEU A 36 -2.61 1.35 5.49
C LEU A 36 -3.85 0.61 4.95
N LEU A 37 -4.96 0.66 5.68
CA LEU A 37 -6.22 0.10 5.19
C LEU A 37 -6.86 1.00 4.11
N GLU A 38 -6.67 2.31 4.18
CA GLU A 38 -7.08 3.25 3.12
C GLU A 38 -6.23 3.09 1.85
N GLU A 39 -4.91 2.89 1.98
CA GLU A 39 -4.03 2.50 0.86
C GLU A 39 -4.54 1.21 0.19
N ALA A 40 -4.79 0.15 0.97
CA ALA A 40 -5.30 -1.11 0.44
C ALA A 40 -6.66 -0.98 -0.27
N GLU A 41 -7.53 -0.11 0.25
CA GLU A 41 -8.82 0.18 -0.37
C GLU A 41 -8.66 1.01 -1.65
N ASN A 42 -7.75 1.99 -1.66
CA ASN A 42 -7.44 2.80 -2.83
C ASN A 42 -6.92 1.94 -4.00
N GLU A 43 -5.98 1.04 -3.73
CA GLU A 43 -5.51 0.05 -4.71
C GLU A 43 -6.63 -0.86 -5.21
N ARG A 44 -7.57 -1.24 -4.33
CA ARG A 44 -8.76 -1.99 -4.72
C ARG A 44 -9.66 -1.15 -5.65
N MET A 45 -9.73 0.16 -5.45
CA MET A 45 -10.49 1.07 -6.32
C MET A 45 -9.80 1.28 -7.67
N HIS A 46 -8.47 1.24 -7.75
CA HIS A 46 -7.74 1.14 -9.02
C HIS A 46 -8.22 -0.08 -9.82
N LEU A 47 -8.21 -1.26 -9.18
CA LEU A 47 -8.66 -2.51 -9.80
C LEU A 47 -10.10 -2.42 -10.31
N MET A 48 -11.04 -1.99 -9.45
CA MET A 48 -12.46 -1.95 -9.83
C MET A 48 -12.73 -0.97 -10.98
N THR A 49 -12.01 0.15 -11.01
CA THR A 49 -12.09 1.12 -12.11
C THR A 49 -11.63 0.50 -13.43
N PHE A 50 -10.48 -0.19 -13.45
CA PHE A 50 -9.99 -0.82 -14.67
C PHE A 50 -10.82 -2.03 -15.10
N MET A 51 -11.55 -2.68 -14.18
CA MET A 51 -12.48 -3.74 -14.53
C MET A 51 -13.67 -3.25 -15.36
N GLU A 52 -14.14 -2.02 -15.15
CA GLU A 52 -15.20 -1.42 -15.98
C GLU A 52 -14.74 -1.17 -17.44
N VAL A 53 -13.42 -1.04 -17.65
CA VAL A 53 -12.82 -0.85 -18.97
C VAL A 53 -12.43 -2.19 -19.61
N SER A 54 -11.98 -3.17 -18.82
CA SER A 54 -11.50 -4.46 -19.31
C SER A 54 -11.90 -5.61 -18.38
N GLN A 55 -12.66 -6.57 -18.92
CA GLN A 55 -13.13 -7.73 -18.17
C GLN A 55 -12.10 -8.87 -18.19
N PRO A 56 -11.69 -9.41 -17.03
CA PRO A 56 -10.67 -10.44 -16.97
C PRO A 56 -11.20 -11.80 -17.45
N LYS A 57 -10.38 -12.51 -18.20
CA LYS A 57 -10.65 -13.88 -18.64
C LYS A 57 -10.44 -14.87 -17.49
N TRP A 58 -10.99 -16.07 -17.61
CA TRP A 58 -10.92 -17.09 -16.56
C TRP A 58 -9.48 -17.46 -16.16
N TYR A 59 -8.54 -17.48 -17.12
CA TYR A 59 -7.13 -17.79 -16.85
C TYR A 59 -6.41 -16.65 -16.14
N GLU A 60 -6.77 -15.38 -16.40
CA GLU A 60 -6.24 -14.22 -15.67
C GLU A 60 -6.73 -14.27 -14.23
N ARG A 61 -7.99 -14.65 -14.00
CA ARG A 61 -8.53 -14.86 -12.64
C ARG A 61 -7.82 -16.00 -11.90
N ALA A 62 -7.54 -17.11 -12.57
CA ALA A 62 -6.76 -18.22 -11.99
C ALA A 62 -5.32 -17.81 -11.66
N LEU A 63 -4.71 -16.98 -12.52
CA LEU A 63 -3.39 -16.40 -12.28
C LEU A 63 -3.41 -15.46 -11.07
N VAL A 64 -4.39 -14.56 -10.96
CA VAL A 64 -4.56 -13.67 -9.81
C VAL A 64 -4.68 -14.48 -8.52
N PHE A 65 -5.52 -15.51 -8.48
CA PHE A 65 -5.66 -16.38 -7.30
C PHE A 65 -4.32 -17.00 -6.88
N THR A 66 -3.56 -17.50 -7.85
CA THR A 66 -2.25 -18.12 -7.60
C THR A 66 -1.23 -17.11 -7.09
N VAL A 67 -1.12 -15.96 -7.77
CA VAL A 67 -0.17 -14.90 -7.41
C VAL A 67 -0.50 -14.30 -6.04
N GLN A 68 -1.78 -14.00 -5.76
CA GLN A 68 -2.20 -13.53 -4.44
C GLN A 68 -1.90 -14.56 -3.35
N GLY A 69 -2.18 -15.85 -3.59
CA GLY A 69 -1.86 -16.91 -2.64
C GLY A 69 -0.38 -16.96 -2.26
N ILE A 70 0.52 -16.80 -3.23
CA ILE A 70 1.97 -16.78 -2.98
C ILE A 70 2.38 -15.46 -2.33
N PHE A 71 2.00 -14.34 -2.93
CA PHE A 71 2.46 -13.00 -2.53
C PHE A 71 1.95 -12.62 -1.15
N PHE A 72 0.69 -12.92 -0.81
CA PHE A 72 0.14 -12.67 0.53
C PHE A 72 0.99 -13.35 1.61
N ASN A 73 1.28 -14.64 1.45
CA ASN A 73 2.07 -15.40 2.43
C ASN A 73 3.53 -14.90 2.49
N ALA A 74 4.14 -14.63 1.33
CA ALA A 74 5.51 -14.10 1.28
C ALA A 74 5.61 -12.72 1.95
N TYR A 75 4.69 -11.80 1.64
CA TYR A 75 4.66 -10.46 2.20
C TYR A 75 4.33 -10.49 3.70
N PHE A 76 3.39 -11.33 4.14
CA PHE A 76 3.08 -11.53 5.56
C PHE A 76 4.31 -11.97 6.35
N LEU A 77 5.06 -12.97 5.85
CA LEU A 77 6.30 -13.41 6.48
C LEU A 77 7.38 -12.32 6.45
N ALA A 78 7.54 -11.63 5.32
CA ALA A 78 8.49 -10.53 5.21
C ALA A 78 8.19 -9.40 6.20
N TYR A 79 6.92 -9.04 6.39
CA TYR A 79 6.48 -8.02 7.34
C TYR A 79 6.72 -8.46 8.79
N LEU A 80 6.49 -9.74 9.12
CA LEU A 80 6.82 -10.28 10.44
C LEU A 80 8.34 -10.25 10.73
N ILE A 81 9.16 -10.51 9.71
CA ILE A 81 10.63 -10.51 9.84
C ILE A 81 11.18 -9.08 9.93
N SER A 82 10.72 -8.19 9.04
CA SER A 82 11.19 -6.82 8.94
C SER A 82 10.15 -5.92 8.28
N PRO A 83 9.32 -5.21 9.07
CA PRO A 83 8.38 -4.22 8.55
C PRO A 83 9.08 -3.13 7.74
N LYS A 84 10.31 -2.76 8.14
CA LYS A 84 11.15 -1.80 7.41
C LYS A 84 11.45 -2.25 5.98
N LEU A 85 11.85 -3.51 5.81
CA LEU A 85 12.11 -4.07 4.49
C LEU A 85 10.81 -4.16 3.68
N ALA A 86 9.72 -4.60 4.31
CA ALA A 86 8.43 -4.74 3.67
C ALA A 86 7.90 -3.39 3.13
N HIS A 87 7.91 -2.33 3.95
CA HIS A 87 7.53 -0.99 3.50
C HIS A 87 8.49 -0.43 2.45
N ARG A 88 9.80 -0.66 2.57
CA ARG A 88 10.76 -0.24 1.54
C ARG A 88 10.49 -0.93 0.20
N ALA A 89 10.16 -2.21 0.23
CA ALA A 89 9.84 -2.96 -0.98
C ALA A 89 8.59 -2.40 -1.66
N VAL A 90 7.53 -2.08 -0.90
CA VAL A 90 6.33 -1.41 -1.44
C VAL A 90 6.68 -0.06 -2.05
N GLY A 91 7.44 0.79 -1.34
CA GLY A 91 7.86 2.08 -1.89
C GLY A 91 8.55 1.99 -3.25
N TYR A 92 9.35 0.93 -3.49
CA TYR A 92 9.93 0.68 -4.82
C TYR A 92 8.94 0.11 -5.84
N LEU A 93 7.95 -0.68 -5.41
CA LEU A 93 6.86 -1.10 -6.31
C LEU A 93 6.07 0.11 -6.81
N GLU A 94 5.81 1.09 -5.94
CA GLU A 94 5.09 2.29 -6.34
C GLU A 94 5.92 3.22 -7.24
N GLU A 95 7.24 3.25 -7.09
CA GLU A 95 8.11 3.93 -8.07
C GLU A 95 7.93 3.35 -9.49
N GLU A 96 7.87 2.02 -9.60
CA GLU A 96 7.62 1.33 -10.86
C GLU A 96 6.17 1.51 -11.35
N ALA A 97 5.19 1.63 -10.44
CA ALA A 97 3.81 1.94 -10.78
C ALA A 97 3.70 3.35 -11.39
N ILE A 98 4.30 4.37 -10.78
CA ILE A 98 4.36 5.75 -11.31
C ILE A 98 4.99 5.78 -12.69
N HIS A 99 6.09 5.05 -12.89
CA HIS A 99 6.73 4.93 -14.19
C HIS A 99 5.79 4.29 -15.22
N SER A 100 5.12 3.19 -14.86
CA SER A 100 4.18 2.47 -15.72
C SER A 100 2.98 3.32 -16.14
N TYR A 101 2.37 4.05 -15.21
CA TYR A 101 1.27 4.96 -15.53
C TYR A 101 1.72 6.18 -16.34
N THR A 102 2.97 6.62 -16.17
CA THR A 102 3.55 7.67 -17.02
C THR A 102 3.71 7.19 -18.47
N GLU A 103 4.14 5.95 -18.69
CA GLU A 103 4.16 5.35 -20.04
C GLU A 103 2.75 5.15 -20.59
N PHE A 104 1.78 4.74 -19.76
CA PHE A 104 0.37 4.63 -20.17
C PHE A 104 -0.15 5.98 -20.70
N LEU A 105 0.08 7.08 -19.97
CA LEU A 105 -0.32 8.42 -20.39
C LEU A 105 0.32 8.82 -21.72
N LYS A 106 1.59 8.47 -21.95
CA LYS A 106 2.27 8.73 -23.24
C LYS A 106 1.59 7.99 -24.39
N GLU A 107 1.16 6.76 -24.18
CA GLU A 107 0.47 5.96 -25.21
C GLU A 107 -0.96 6.47 -25.49
N LEU A 108 -1.66 6.97 -24.48
CA LEU A 108 -2.92 7.72 -24.66
C LEU A 108 -2.70 9.01 -25.46
N ASP A 109 -1.69 9.80 -25.10
CA ASP A 109 -1.39 11.09 -25.75
C ASP A 109 -0.96 10.91 -27.22
N LYS A 110 -0.36 9.77 -27.57
CA LYS A 110 -0.04 9.39 -28.96
C LYS A 110 -1.25 8.88 -29.74
N GLY A 111 -2.35 8.54 -29.07
CA GLY A 111 -3.53 7.91 -29.67
C GLY A 111 -3.39 6.42 -29.96
N ASN A 112 -2.38 5.75 -29.36
CA ASN A 112 -2.21 4.30 -29.49
C ASN A 112 -3.19 3.52 -28.60
N ILE A 113 -3.68 4.16 -27.53
CA ILE A 113 -4.76 3.69 -26.67
C ILE A 113 -5.93 4.65 -26.83
N GLU A 114 -7.14 4.12 -27.02
CA GLU A 114 -8.35 4.93 -27.13
C GLU A 114 -8.67 5.61 -25.79
N ASN A 115 -8.82 6.93 -25.81
CA ASN A 115 -9.19 7.72 -24.63
C ASN A 115 -10.71 7.74 -24.43
N VAL A 116 -11.26 6.64 -23.92
CA VAL A 116 -12.70 6.47 -23.67
C VAL A 116 -13.18 7.35 -22.49
N PRO A 117 -14.51 7.60 -22.36
CA PRO A 117 -15.06 8.27 -21.18
C PRO A 117 -14.69 7.55 -19.87
N ALA A 118 -14.47 8.31 -18.80
CA ALA A 118 -14.16 7.76 -17.48
C ALA A 118 -15.34 6.90 -16.94
N PRO A 119 -15.06 5.72 -16.34
CA PRO A 119 -16.09 4.94 -15.66
C PRO A 119 -16.75 5.74 -14.53
N ALA A 120 -18.05 5.53 -14.29
CA ALA A 120 -18.81 6.22 -13.24
C ALA A 120 -18.20 6.02 -11.84
N ILE A 121 -17.69 4.81 -11.55
CA ILE A 121 -17.00 4.51 -10.29
C ILE A 121 -15.75 5.41 -10.09
N ALA A 122 -15.03 5.74 -11.16
CA ALA A 122 -13.88 6.62 -11.12
C ALA A 122 -14.30 8.06 -10.86
N ILE A 123 -15.32 8.52 -11.58
CA ILE A 123 -15.89 9.87 -11.42
C ILE A 123 -16.33 10.09 -9.98
N ASP A 124 -17.05 9.12 -9.41
CA ASP A 124 -17.56 9.22 -8.05
C ASP A 124 -16.42 9.16 -7.01
N TYR A 125 -15.46 8.26 -7.18
CA TYR A 125 -14.38 8.03 -6.20
C TYR A 125 -13.35 9.15 -6.17
N TRP A 126 -12.87 9.61 -7.34
CA TRP A 126 -11.90 10.70 -7.45
C TRP A 126 -12.56 12.08 -7.61
N HIS A 127 -13.88 12.16 -7.52
CA HIS A 127 -14.66 13.40 -7.70
C HIS A 127 -14.31 14.15 -9.00
N LEU A 128 -14.15 13.39 -10.09
CA LEU A 128 -13.78 13.95 -11.39
C LEU A 128 -14.97 14.69 -12.05
N PRO A 129 -14.71 15.66 -12.94
CA PRO A 129 -15.74 16.22 -13.80
C PRO A 129 -16.53 15.14 -14.58
N PRO A 130 -17.84 15.33 -14.83
CA PRO A 130 -18.66 14.33 -15.53
C PRO A 130 -18.23 14.01 -16.96
N ASP A 131 -17.46 14.90 -17.60
CA ASP A 131 -16.91 14.75 -18.94
C ASP A 131 -15.45 14.25 -18.96
N SER A 132 -14.94 13.81 -17.80
CA SER A 132 -13.60 13.22 -17.69
C SER A 132 -13.42 11.96 -18.52
N THR A 133 -12.17 11.73 -18.90
CA THR A 133 -11.73 10.65 -19.77
C THR A 133 -10.84 9.66 -19.04
N LEU A 134 -10.55 8.51 -19.67
CA LEU A 134 -9.61 7.51 -19.14
C LEU A 134 -8.25 8.14 -18.79
N ARG A 135 -7.79 9.13 -19.56
CA ARG A 135 -6.57 9.88 -19.27
C ARG A 135 -6.61 10.58 -17.91
N ASP A 136 -7.74 11.18 -17.55
CA ASP A 136 -7.90 11.89 -16.27
C ASP A 136 -7.91 10.91 -15.10
N VAL A 137 -8.52 9.73 -15.29
CA VAL A 137 -8.46 8.62 -14.33
C VAL A 137 -7.02 8.16 -14.12
N VAL A 138 -6.25 7.94 -15.19
CA VAL A 138 -4.85 7.50 -15.08
C VAL A 138 -3.97 8.55 -14.39
N LEU A 139 -4.27 9.85 -14.57
CA LEU A 139 -3.60 10.91 -13.83
C LEU A 139 -3.88 10.86 -12.33
N ALA A 140 -5.14 10.61 -11.94
CA ALA A 140 -5.54 10.47 -10.54
C ALA A 140 -4.89 9.25 -9.89
N VAL A 141 -4.98 8.08 -10.54
CA VAL A 141 -4.32 6.84 -10.10
C VAL A 141 -2.81 7.05 -9.90
N ARG A 142 -2.12 7.65 -10.87
CA ARG A 142 -0.67 7.94 -10.74
C ARG A 142 -0.36 8.86 -9.55
N ALA A 143 -1.26 9.77 -9.20
CA ALA A 143 -1.08 10.64 -8.04
C ALA A 143 -1.21 9.84 -6.73
N ASP A 144 -2.14 8.90 -6.68
CA ASP A 144 -2.28 7.96 -5.55
C ASP A 144 -1.01 7.11 -5.40
N GLU A 145 -0.46 6.57 -6.49
CA GLU A 145 0.81 5.81 -6.44
C GLU A 145 1.97 6.65 -5.90
N ALA A 146 2.04 7.93 -6.28
CA ALA A 146 3.07 8.83 -5.76
C ALA A 146 2.92 9.07 -4.26
N HIS A 147 1.68 9.12 -3.77
CA HIS A 147 1.39 9.21 -2.35
C HIS A 147 1.79 7.92 -1.62
N HIS A 148 1.36 6.75 -2.11
CA HIS A 148 1.70 5.45 -1.55
C HIS A 148 3.22 5.23 -1.48
N ARG A 149 3.95 5.63 -2.53
CA ARG A 149 5.41 5.65 -2.56
C ARG A 149 5.99 6.41 -1.38
N ASP A 150 5.57 7.66 -1.20
CA ASP A 150 6.13 8.56 -0.19
C ASP A 150 5.78 8.07 1.22
N VAL A 151 4.56 7.60 1.43
CA VAL A 151 4.11 7.01 2.70
C VAL A 151 4.91 5.76 3.06
N ASN A 152 5.10 4.84 2.11
CA ASN A 152 5.83 3.59 2.36
C ASN A 152 7.34 3.82 2.54
N HIS A 153 7.96 4.72 1.77
CA HIS A 153 9.35 5.11 2.02
C HIS A 153 9.51 5.78 3.38
N PHE A 154 8.59 6.68 3.76
CA PHE A 154 8.60 7.32 5.07
C PHE A 154 8.45 6.29 6.20
N ALA A 155 7.48 5.37 6.10
CA ALA A 155 7.30 4.27 7.04
C ALA A 155 8.59 3.44 7.19
N SER A 156 9.28 3.14 6.09
CA SER A 156 10.55 2.38 6.12
C SER A 156 11.68 3.09 6.87
N VAL A 157 11.66 4.42 6.95
CA VAL A 157 12.68 5.23 7.63
C VAL A 157 12.42 5.31 9.12
N ILE A 158 11.17 5.54 9.51
CA ILE A 158 10.78 5.76 10.91
C ILE A 158 10.61 4.44 11.68
N ILE A 159 10.45 3.31 10.98
CA ILE A 159 10.49 2.00 11.62
C ILE A 159 11.93 1.71 12.03
N SER A 160 12.20 1.81 13.33
CA SER A 160 13.45 1.36 13.93
C SER A 160 13.69 -0.11 13.59
N SER A 161 14.88 -0.43 13.08
CA SER A 161 15.32 -1.78 12.81
C SER A 161 15.57 -2.52 14.12
N SER A 162 14.52 -3.08 14.73
CA SER A 162 14.68 -4.13 15.74
C SER A 162 15.09 -5.44 15.04
N PHE A 163 16.33 -5.52 14.58
CA PHE A 163 16.93 -6.80 14.22
C PHE A 163 17.10 -7.62 15.51
N PHE A 164 16.30 -8.66 15.66
CA PHE A 164 16.38 -9.66 16.73
C PHE A 164 16.61 -9.12 18.15
N THR A 165 15.52 -8.89 18.87
CA THR A 165 15.50 -9.41 20.24
C THR A 165 14.41 -10.45 20.33
N VAL A 166 14.83 -11.63 20.76
CA VAL A 166 14.04 -12.75 21.25
C VAL A 166 13.20 -12.26 22.45
N SER A 167 12.26 -11.33 22.25
CA SER A 167 11.41 -10.77 23.30
C SER A 167 10.12 -11.58 23.48
N TRP A 168 9.82 -12.47 22.53
CA TRP A 168 8.76 -13.47 22.69
C TRP A 168 9.03 -14.45 23.84
N PHE A 169 10.30 -14.71 24.19
CA PHE A 169 10.65 -15.64 25.27
C PHE A 169 10.79 -14.97 26.66
N PHE A 170 11.05 -13.67 26.73
CA PHE A 170 11.33 -12.99 28.02
C PHE A 170 10.17 -12.15 28.56
N SER A 171 9.15 -11.85 27.76
CA SER A 171 7.95 -11.17 28.26
C SER A 171 7.15 -12.03 29.26
N PHE A 172 7.42 -13.34 29.33
CA PHE A 172 6.85 -14.25 30.32
C PHE A 172 7.54 -14.18 31.71
N TRP A 173 8.71 -13.53 31.81
CA TRP A 173 9.56 -13.54 33.02
C TRP A 173 9.97 -12.16 33.56
N GLY A 174 9.40 -11.07 33.04
CA GLY A 174 9.49 -9.75 33.68
C GLY A 174 10.85 -9.05 33.65
N TYR A 175 11.74 -9.40 32.73
CA TYR A 175 13.02 -8.69 32.56
C TYR A 175 12.96 -7.67 31.42
N GLN A 176 13.03 -6.39 31.77
CA GLN A 176 13.19 -5.27 30.85
C GLN A 176 14.70 -5.04 30.63
N LEU A 177 15.23 -5.37 29.44
CA LEU A 177 16.57 -4.93 29.04
C LEU A 177 16.47 -3.51 28.42
N PRO A 178 17.45 -2.62 28.65
CA PRO A 178 17.45 -1.30 28.05
C PRO A 178 17.74 -1.44 26.54
N LEU A 179 16.72 -1.19 25.73
CA LEU A 179 16.83 -1.08 24.28
C LEU A 179 17.50 0.25 23.96
N TRP A 180 18.66 0.20 23.31
CA TRP A 180 19.25 1.37 22.68
C TRP A 180 18.56 1.58 21.34
N ASP A 181 17.55 2.44 21.31
CA ASP A 181 16.81 2.76 20.09
C ASP A 181 17.58 3.78 19.23
N ILE A 182 17.68 3.49 17.93
CA ILE A 182 18.21 4.45 16.94
C ILE A 182 17.01 5.26 16.43
N HIS A 183 17.04 6.54 16.77
CA HIS A 183 15.95 7.48 16.62
C HIS A 183 15.98 8.15 15.23
N PHE A 184 14.84 8.25 14.53
CA PHE A 184 14.62 9.30 13.54
C PHE A 184 13.90 10.45 14.25
N GLN A 185 14.61 11.53 14.54
CA GLN A 185 14.17 12.66 15.38
C GLN A 185 13.66 12.33 16.80
N GLY A 186 13.71 11.09 17.26
CA GLY A 186 13.37 10.76 18.64
C GLY A 186 12.14 9.86 18.82
N GLN A 187 11.45 9.46 17.75
CA GLN A 187 10.10 8.91 17.89
C GLN A 187 9.91 7.54 17.22
N GLU A 188 9.13 6.67 17.85
CA GLU A 188 8.67 5.38 17.27
C GLU A 188 7.48 5.59 16.31
N LEU A 189 7.24 4.65 15.39
CA LEU A 189 6.07 4.65 14.48
C LEU A 189 4.74 4.94 15.19
N ARG A 190 4.55 4.41 16.41
CA ARG A 190 3.33 4.60 17.21
C ARG A 190 3.13 6.03 17.72
N GLU A 191 4.20 6.80 17.78
CA GLU A 191 4.26 8.17 18.31
C GLU A 191 4.10 9.23 17.21
N ILE A 192 4.28 8.82 15.95
CA ILE A 192 4.21 9.70 14.78
C ILE A 192 2.84 9.50 14.10
N PRO A 193 2.07 10.58 13.85
CA PRO A 193 0.85 10.48 13.06
C PRO A 193 1.18 10.01 11.64
N ALA A 194 0.37 9.11 11.08
CA ALA A 194 0.47 8.76 9.67
C ALA A 194 0.37 10.04 8.80
N PRO A 195 1.08 10.13 7.67
CA PRO A 195 0.92 11.23 6.73
C PRO A 195 -0.56 11.35 6.33
N LEU A 196 -1.17 12.51 6.57
CA LEU A 196 -2.57 12.78 6.21
C LEU A 196 -2.63 13.33 4.79
N GLY A 197 -3.53 12.77 3.96
CA GLY A 197 -3.68 13.18 2.55
C GLY A 197 -4.92 12.66 1.80
N PHE A 198 -5.74 11.78 2.35
CA PHE A 198 -7.02 11.41 1.72
C PHE A 198 -8.03 12.52 1.96
N HIS A 199 -8.14 13.49 1.04
CA HIS A 199 -9.34 14.27 0.69
C HIS A 199 -9.07 15.11 -0.56
#